data_AF-A0A9Q9AWT9-F1
#
_entry.id   AF-A0A9Q9AWT9-F1
#
_cell.length_a   1.000
_cell.length_b   1.000
_cell.length_c   1.000
_cell.angle_alpha   90.00
_cell.angle_beta   90.00
_cell.angle_gamma   90.00
#
_symmetry.space_group_name_H-M   'P 1'
#
loop_
_entity.id
_entity.type
_entity.pdbx_description
1 polymer ?
#
loop_
_entity_poly.entity_id
_entity_poly.type
_entity_poly.pdbx_seq_one_letter_code
_entity_poly.pdbx_strand_id
1 'polypeptide(L)'
;MEPHTISRPPSSANPFREHQTLTSISTIVKLHRTVALNDAAVRFSGRTVHCHKLVLCTNSEYFKKLVGPGSHFAEAHQNVVELEEDHLDAVEHILRYIYSQTHNTDQDNEWKLQLEVAKAAEKYLLFKLAEAASLKFKNAFETDFLQIAQDLESIHLLDLLKLHGYRELVNRDKMLMWSYLDQVRDFMSGQVEVDLAICNGVPTRDCHGRALLSSDARGKHVCSSRTSRDWKKMRFWAPKKELSTYKQLFNQQ
;
A
#
# COMPACT_ATOMS: atom_id res chain seq x y z
N MET A 1 -57.80 18.22 36.33
CA MET A 1 -56.42 18.65 36.01
C MET A 1 -55.75 17.46 35.35
N GLU A 2 -55.72 17.41 34.02
CA GLU A 2 -54.99 16.41 33.26
C GLU A 2 -53.68 17.02 32.72
N PRO A 3 -52.57 16.26 32.67
CA PRO A 3 -51.29 16.78 32.21
C PRO A 3 -51.18 16.68 30.68
N HIS A 4 -51.00 17.82 30.02
CA HIS A 4 -50.72 17.87 28.58
C HIS A 4 -49.29 17.38 28.29
N THR A 5 -49.18 16.26 27.59
CA THR A 5 -47.92 15.72 27.07
C THR A 5 -47.58 16.43 25.75
N ILE A 6 -46.47 17.17 25.72
CA ILE A 6 -45.96 17.80 24.49
C ILE A 6 -45.19 16.73 23.71
N SER A 7 -45.76 16.28 22.59
CA SER A 7 -45.10 15.39 21.65
C SER A 7 -44.07 16.16 20.81
N ARG A 8 -42.81 15.70 20.81
CA ARG A 8 -41.77 16.17 19.89
C ARG A 8 -42.09 15.71 18.47
N PRO A 9 -41.98 16.58 17.45
CA PRO A 9 -42.12 16.14 16.06
C PRO A 9 -40.91 15.29 15.65
N PRO A 10 -41.09 14.32 14.73
CA PRO A 10 -40.01 13.47 14.27
C PRO A 10 -39.00 14.27 13.44
N SER A 11 -37.73 13.93 13.62
CA SER A 11 -36.59 14.45 12.86
C SER A 11 -36.71 14.07 11.38
N SER A 12 -37.33 14.93 10.57
CA SER A 12 -37.22 14.86 9.12
C SER A 12 -35.81 15.25 8.69
N ALA A 13 -35.15 14.38 7.94
CA ALA A 13 -33.84 14.63 7.35
C ALA A 13 -33.87 15.92 6.54
N ASN A 14 -32.93 16.84 6.81
CA ASN A 14 -32.89 18.17 6.23
C ASN A 14 -32.34 18.14 4.78
N PRO A 15 -33.17 18.35 3.74
CA PRO A 15 -32.76 18.27 2.33
C PRO A 15 -31.84 19.42 1.88
N PHE A 16 -31.65 20.45 2.72
CA PHE A 16 -30.72 21.55 2.44
C PHE A 16 -29.24 21.16 2.49
N ARG A 17 -28.90 20.06 3.18
CA ARG A 17 -27.49 19.71 3.43
C ARG A 17 -26.77 19.11 2.22
N GLU A 18 -27.50 18.49 1.30
CA GLU A 18 -26.92 17.83 0.11
C GLU A 18 -26.76 18.78 -1.09
N HIS A 19 -27.63 19.78 -1.25
CA HIS A 19 -27.53 20.74 -2.36
C HIS A 19 -26.42 21.80 -2.17
N GLN A 20 -26.05 22.12 -0.92
CA GLN A 20 -24.97 23.09 -0.63
C GLN A 20 -23.56 22.51 -0.90
N THR A 21 -23.36 21.20 -0.75
CA THR A 21 -22.05 20.55 -0.91
C THR A 21 -21.61 20.51 -2.39
N LEU A 22 -22.53 20.16 -3.31
CA LEU A 22 -22.22 20.05 -4.74
C LEU A 22 -21.86 21.40 -5.38
N THR A 23 -22.60 22.46 -5.01
CA THR A 23 -22.34 23.83 -5.50
C THR A 23 -20.96 24.32 -5.02
N SER A 24 -20.60 23.99 -3.78
CA SER A 24 -19.30 24.33 -3.17
C SER A 24 -18.14 23.59 -3.84
N ILE A 25 -18.26 22.28 -4.09
CA ILE A 25 -17.21 21.48 -4.76
C ILE A 25 -16.96 21.99 -6.19
N SER A 26 -18.02 22.28 -6.95
CA SER A 26 -17.88 22.82 -8.32
C SER A 26 -17.14 24.16 -8.37
N THR A 27 -17.24 24.96 -7.30
CA THR A 27 -16.56 26.25 -7.18
C THR A 27 -15.09 26.05 -6.80
N ILE A 28 -14.78 25.11 -5.90
CA ILE A 28 -13.41 24.75 -5.53
C ILE A 28 -12.63 24.18 -6.72
N VAL A 29 -13.26 23.34 -7.54
CA VAL A 29 -12.63 22.83 -8.78
C VAL A 29 -12.25 23.96 -9.74
N LYS A 30 -13.07 25.02 -9.83
CA LYS A 30 -12.75 26.21 -10.65
C LYS A 30 -11.56 26.99 -10.08
N LEU A 31 -11.37 26.99 -8.76
CA LEU A 31 -10.22 27.64 -8.13
C LEU A 31 -8.90 27.00 -8.56
N HIS A 32 -8.85 25.67 -8.77
CA HIS A 32 -7.63 24.97 -9.23
C HIS A 32 -7.01 25.60 -10.50
N ARG A 33 -7.82 26.26 -11.34
CA ARG A 33 -7.37 26.90 -12.59
C ARG A 33 -7.18 28.42 -12.48
N THR A 34 -7.52 29.03 -11.34
CA THR A 34 -7.53 30.47 -11.18
C THR A 34 -6.26 30.93 -10.48
N VAL A 35 -5.44 31.73 -11.16
CA VAL A 35 -4.13 32.15 -10.63
C VAL A 35 -4.25 33.22 -9.53
N ALA A 36 -5.33 34.01 -9.55
CA ALA A 36 -5.48 35.23 -8.77
C ALA A 36 -5.53 35.06 -7.24
N LEU A 37 -5.73 33.84 -6.73
CA LEU A 37 -5.87 33.55 -5.30
C LEU A 37 -4.86 32.52 -4.77
N ASN A 38 -3.83 32.20 -5.56
CA ASN A 38 -2.83 31.23 -5.15
C ASN A 38 -1.90 31.84 -4.09
N ASP A 39 -1.86 31.21 -2.92
CA ASP A 39 -1.04 31.58 -1.76
C ASP A 39 -0.06 30.47 -1.36
N ALA A 40 0.05 29.41 -2.18
CA ALA A 40 1.07 28.37 -2.09
C ALA A 40 1.50 27.85 -3.48
N ALA A 41 2.66 27.21 -3.54
CA ALA A 41 3.14 26.47 -4.70
C ALA A 41 3.67 25.10 -4.27
N VAL A 42 3.28 24.05 -4.99
CA VAL A 42 3.81 22.69 -4.80
C VAL A 42 4.74 22.39 -5.97
N ARG A 43 6.02 22.09 -5.65
CA ARG A 43 7.07 21.75 -6.60
C ARG A 43 7.35 20.26 -6.53
N PHE A 44 7.34 19.56 -7.66
CA PHE A 44 7.62 18.13 -7.75
C PHE A 44 8.13 17.78 -9.14
N SER A 45 9.16 16.93 -9.23
CA SER A 45 9.70 16.45 -10.51
C SER A 45 9.95 17.56 -11.56
N GLY A 46 10.47 18.71 -11.12
CA GLY A 46 10.72 19.89 -11.98
C GLY A 46 9.48 20.68 -12.41
N ARG A 47 8.27 20.28 -12.00
CA ARG A 47 7.01 21.01 -12.21
C ARG A 47 6.66 21.86 -10.98
N THR A 48 5.91 22.92 -11.22
CA THR A 48 5.35 23.79 -10.17
C THR A 48 3.85 23.94 -10.39
N VAL A 49 3.06 23.61 -9.38
CA VAL A 49 1.60 23.80 -9.38
C VAL A 49 1.25 24.83 -8.31
N HIS A 50 0.69 25.95 -8.75
CA HIS A 50 0.18 26.97 -7.82
C HIS A 50 -1.14 26.52 -7.20
N CYS A 51 -1.24 26.67 -5.89
CA CYS A 51 -2.31 26.12 -5.07
C CYS A 51 -2.83 27.12 -4.04
N HIS A 52 -3.92 26.72 -3.37
CA HIS A 52 -4.55 27.46 -2.30
C HIS A 52 -4.32 26.73 -0.98
N LYS A 53 -3.63 27.35 -0.02
CA LYS A 53 -3.39 26.80 1.33
C LYS A 53 -4.67 26.39 2.02
N LEU A 54 -5.72 27.21 1.89
CA LEU A 54 -7.03 26.87 2.45
C LEU A 54 -7.50 25.49 1.96
N VAL A 55 -7.44 25.25 0.65
CA VAL A 55 -7.89 23.98 0.05
C VAL A 55 -6.98 22.82 0.47
N LEU A 56 -5.65 23.02 0.47
CA LEU A 56 -4.69 22.00 0.90
C LEU A 56 -4.91 21.61 2.38
N CYS A 57 -4.98 22.60 3.27
CA CYS A 57 -5.12 22.39 4.70
C CYS A 57 -6.48 21.81 5.11
N THR A 58 -7.56 22.15 4.39
CA THR A 58 -8.89 21.59 4.67
C THR A 58 -8.96 20.11 4.30
N ASN A 59 -8.24 19.68 3.26
CA ASN A 59 -8.38 18.34 2.71
C ASN A 59 -7.23 17.39 3.08
N SER A 60 -6.13 17.89 3.63
CA SER A 60 -4.99 17.09 4.07
C SER A 60 -4.41 17.61 5.37
N GLU A 61 -4.41 16.75 6.39
CA GLU A 61 -3.76 17.03 7.68
C GLU A 61 -2.23 17.13 7.55
N TYR A 62 -1.64 16.50 6.53
CA TYR A 62 -0.22 16.67 6.22
C TYR A 62 0.07 18.12 5.82
N PHE A 63 -0.63 18.63 4.79
CA PHE A 63 -0.43 20.00 4.34
C PHE A 63 -0.83 21.02 5.40
N LYS A 64 -1.86 20.73 6.21
CA LYS A 64 -2.22 21.57 7.36
C LYS A 64 -1.11 21.70 8.39
N LYS A 65 -0.40 20.62 8.71
CA LYS A 65 0.77 20.67 9.60
C LYS A 65 1.95 21.39 8.96
N LEU A 66 2.11 21.24 7.64
CA LEU A 66 3.26 21.80 6.92
C LEU A 66 3.13 23.30 6.66
N VAL A 67 2.01 23.75 6.09
CA VAL A 67 1.80 25.14 5.64
C VAL A 67 0.68 25.89 6.36
N GLY A 68 -0.04 25.22 7.27
CA GLY A 68 -1.16 25.78 8.00
C GLY A 68 -0.76 26.76 9.11
N PRO A 69 -1.74 27.47 9.69
CA PRO A 69 -1.51 28.43 10.75
C PRO A 69 -0.94 27.74 12.00
N GLY A 70 0.15 28.30 12.55
CA GLY A 70 0.85 27.72 13.70
C GLY A 70 1.89 26.65 13.33
N SER A 71 2.12 26.40 12.04
CA SER A 71 3.26 25.60 11.60
C SER A 71 4.58 26.30 11.90
N HIS A 72 5.55 25.53 12.39
CA HIS A 72 6.93 26.00 12.63
C HIS A 72 7.87 25.66 11.46
N PHE A 73 7.35 25.06 10.39
CA PHE A 73 8.13 24.70 9.21
C PHE A 73 8.43 25.93 8.33
N ALA A 74 9.53 25.89 7.60
CA ALA A 74 9.95 26.99 6.74
C ALA A 74 8.93 27.23 5.61
N GLU A 75 8.34 26.14 5.12
CA GLU A 75 7.32 26.06 4.08
C GLU A 75 6.06 26.86 4.43
N ALA A 76 5.75 27.01 5.71
CA ALA A 76 4.64 27.85 6.18
C ALA A 76 4.84 29.33 5.83
N HIS A 77 6.08 29.81 5.85
CA HIS A 77 6.47 31.19 5.56
C HIS A 77 6.87 31.39 4.10
N GLN A 78 7.54 30.40 3.51
CA GLN A 78 8.00 30.43 2.12
C GLN A 78 6.86 30.22 1.12
N ASN A 79 5.76 29.59 1.55
CA ASN A 79 4.61 29.25 0.71
C ASN A 79 4.97 28.31 -0.46
N VAL A 80 6.10 27.62 -0.37
CA VAL A 80 6.57 26.65 -1.35
C VAL A 80 6.76 25.32 -0.64
N VAL A 81 6.17 24.26 -1.20
CA VAL A 81 6.30 22.89 -0.72
C VAL A 81 7.02 22.08 -1.81
N GLU A 82 8.09 21.40 -1.45
CA GLU A 82 8.91 20.61 -2.38
C GLU A 82 8.72 19.11 -2.11
N LEU A 83 8.27 18.37 -3.12
CA LEU A 83 7.96 16.93 -3.07
C LEU A 83 8.90 16.20 -4.04
N GLU A 84 10.14 15.95 -3.62
CA GLU A 84 11.21 15.46 -4.51
C GLU A 84 11.16 13.95 -4.77
N GLU A 85 10.63 13.17 -3.84
CA GLU A 85 10.71 11.69 -3.87
C GLU A 85 9.46 11.01 -4.44
N ASP A 86 8.46 11.77 -4.86
CA ASP A 86 7.14 11.22 -5.23
C ASP A 86 6.94 11.10 -6.74
N HIS A 87 6.21 10.05 -7.13
CA HIS A 87 5.87 9.79 -8.52
C HIS A 87 5.03 10.94 -9.10
N LEU A 88 5.47 11.52 -10.22
CA LEU A 88 4.87 12.70 -10.85
C LEU A 88 3.35 12.56 -11.05
N ASP A 89 2.91 11.47 -11.67
CA ASP A 89 1.48 11.25 -11.95
C ASP A 89 0.68 11.02 -10.65
N ALA A 90 1.30 10.42 -9.63
CA ALA A 90 0.63 10.20 -8.35
C ALA A 90 0.40 11.53 -7.62
N VAL A 91 1.38 12.43 -7.62
CA VAL A 91 1.22 13.78 -7.05
C VAL A 91 0.15 14.58 -7.80
N GLU A 92 0.10 14.47 -9.12
CA GLU A 92 -0.94 15.13 -9.91
C GLU A 92 -2.35 14.61 -9.56
N HIS A 93 -2.50 13.30 -9.38
CA HIS A 93 -3.73 12.68 -8.87
C HIS A 93 -4.11 13.17 -7.46
N ILE A 94 -3.13 13.29 -6.56
CA ILE A 94 -3.32 13.78 -5.20
C ILE A 94 -3.85 15.22 -5.22
N LEU A 95 -3.23 16.10 -6.01
CA LEU A 95 -3.67 17.48 -6.14
C LEU A 95 -5.06 17.56 -6.76
N ARG A 96 -5.34 16.79 -7.82
CA ARG A 96 -6.68 16.72 -8.41
C ARG A 96 -7.73 16.24 -7.40
N TYR A 97 -7.40 15.23 -6.59
CA TYR A 97 -8.29 14.73 -5.54
C TYR A 97 -8.58 15.80 -4.48
N ILE A 98 -7.57 16.54 -4.03
CA ILE A 98 -7.74 17.60 -3.03
C ILE A 98 -8.78 18.64 -3.49
N TYR A 99 -8.77 19.04 -4.77
CA TYR A 99 -9.71 20.04 -5.30
C TYR A 99 -11.08 19.48 -5.70
N SER A 100 -11.14 18.23 -6.17
CA SER A 100 -12.37 17.66 -6.72
C SER A 100 -13.11 16.73 -5.77
N GLN A 101 -12.41 16.18 -4.77
CA GLN A 101 -12.85 15.06 -3.94
C GLN A 101 -13.24 13.80 -4.74
N THR A 102 -12.85 13.74 -6.02
CA THR A 102 -13.11 12.61 -6.92
C THR A 102 -11.86 11.76 -7.06
N HIS A 103 -12.03 10.45 -6.93
CA HIS A 103 -10.95 9.46 -7.04
C HIS A 103 -10.98 8.71 -8.38
N ASN A 104 -11.96 8.98 -9.25
CA ASN A 104 -12.11 8.32 -10.56
C ASN A 104 -11.33 9.03 -11.64
N THR A 105 -10.64 8.24 -12.45
CA THR A 105 -9.81 8.70 -13.55
C THR A 105 -9.83 7.74 -14.73
N ASP A 106 -9.37 8.21 -15.88
CA ASP A 106 -9.29 7.40 -17.10
C ASP A 106 -8.19 6.31 -17.01
N GLN A 107 -7.36 6.35 -15.95
CA GLN A 107 -6.25 5.43 -15.69
C GLN A 107 -6.51 4.50 -14.48
N ASP A 108 -7.78 4.27 -14.14
CA ASP A 108 -8.17 3.42 -13.01
C ASP A 108 -7.70 1.95 -13.18
N ASN A 109 -7.49 1.50 -14.42
CA ASN A 109 -7.01 0.15 -14.74
C ASN A 109 -5.48 0.02 -14.70
N GLU A 110 -4.73 1.13 -14.57
CA GLU A 110 -3.27 1.10 -14.55
C GLU A 110 -2.77 0.80 -13.13
N TRP A 111 -2.61 -0.49 -12.81
CA TRP A 111 -2.31 -0.93 -11.44
C TRP A 111 -1.03 -0.28 -10.84
N LYS A 112 0.00 -0.03 -11.67
CA LYS A 112 1.25 0.62 -11.21
C LYS A 112 0.99 2.04 -10.73
N LEU A 113 0.19 2.79 -11.48
CA LEU A 113 -0.21 4.14 -11.08
C LEU A 113 -1.05 4.09 -9.81
N GLN A 114 -2.03 3.17 -9.71
CA GLN A 114 -2.87 3.04 -8.52
C GLN A 114 -2.06 2.70 -7.26
N LEU A 115 -1.00 1.89 -7.39
CA LEU A 115 -0.06 1.62 -6.29
C LEU A 115 0.69 2.88 -5.84
N GLU A 116 1.24 3.66 -6.78
CA GLU A 116 1.94 4.90 -6.42
C GLU A 116 0.98 5.97 -5.87
N VAL A 117 -0.25 6.05 -6.39
CA VAL A 117 -1.31 6.91 -5.82
C VAL A 117 -1.65 6.48 -4.40
N ALA A 118 -1.78 5.18 -4.11
CA ALA A 118 -2.05 4.69 -2.76
C ALA A 118 -0.93 5.08 -1.78
N LYS A 119 0.34 4.86 -2.16
CA LYS A 119 1.51 5.21 -1.35
C LYS A 119 1.61 6.72 -1.08
N ALA A 120 1.42 7.53 -2.12
CA ALA A 120 1.39 8.99 -1.99
C ALA A 120 0.21 9.45 -1.11
N ALA A 121 -0.99 8.88 -1.30
CA ALA A 121 -2.17 9.23 -0.52
C ALA A 121 -1.99 8.92 0.97
N GLU A 122 -1.38 7.78 1.32
CA GLU A 122 -1.04 7.49 2.71
C GLU A 122 -0.03 8.49 3.28
N LYS A 123 1.04 8.79 2.53
CA LYS A 123 2.06 9.78 2.92
C LYS A 123 1.44 11.16 3.22
N TYR A 124 0.49 11.59 2.38
CA TYR A 124 -0.20 12.87 2.50
C TYR A 124 -1.46 12.84 3.37
N LEU A 125 -1.69 11.72 4.07
CA LEU A 125 -2.81 11.53 5.01
C LEU A 125 -4.20 11.68 4.36
N LEU A 126 -4.32 11.27 3.10
CA LEU A 126 -5.53 11.24 2.28
C LEU A 126 -6.14 9.83 2.29
N PHE A 127 -6.51 9.32 3.47
CA PHE A 127 -6.87 7.91 3.67
C PHE A 127 -7.99 7.39 2.76
N LYS A 128 -9.00 8.23 2.45
CA LYS A 128 -10.09 7.85 1.54
C LYS A 128 -9.60 7.59 0.11
N LEU A 129 -8.65 8.40 -0.36
CA LEU A 129 -8.02 8.19 -1.66
C LEU A 129 -7.10 6.97 -1.62
N ALA A 130 -6.34 6.78 -0.54
CA ALA A 130 -5.47 5.61 -0.37
C ALA A 130 -6.26 4.30 -0.42
N GLU A 131 -7.39 4.24 0.27
CA GLU A 131 -8.29 3.08 0.27
C GLU A 131 -8.87 2.82 -1.13
N ALA A 132 -9.36 3.87 -1.80
CA ALA A 132 -9.91 3.76 -3.15
C ALA A 132 -8.85 3.31 -4.17
N ALA A 133 -7.65 3.90 -4.14
CA ALA A 133 -6.55 3.53 -5.02
C ALA A 133 -6.04 2.11 -4.73
N SER A 134 -6.00 1.69 -3.46
CA SER A 134 -5.65 0.31 -3.08
C SER A 134 -6.66 -0.71 -3.60
N LEU A 135 -7.95 -0.37 -3.60
CA LEU A 135 -8.99 -1.23 -4.18
C LEU A 135 -8.84 -1.35 -5.70
N LYS A 136 -8.59 -0.21 -6.38
CA LYS A 136 -8.33 -0.20 -7.83
C LYS A 136 -7.08 -0.98 -8.19
N PHE A 137 -6.00 -0.82 -7.42
CA PHE A 137 -4.78 -1.60 -7.54
C PHE A 137 -5.09 -3.10 -7.45
N LYS A 138 -5.80 -3.56 -6.41
CA LYS A 138 -6.15 -4.99 -6.27
C LYS A 138 -6.94 -5.50 -7.47
N ASN A 139 -7.98 -4.79 -7.89
CA ASN A 139 -8.83 -5.20 -8.99
C ASN A 139 -8.07 -5.24 -10.32
N ALA A 140 -7.29 -4.20 -10.62
CA ALA A 140 -6.50 -4.10 -11.84
C ALA A 140 -5.37 -5.15 -11.85
N PHE A 141 -4.70 -5.33 -10.72
CA PHE A 141 -3.67 -6.35 -10.54
C PHE A 141 -4.25 -7.75 -10.75
N GLU A 142 -5.33 -8.12 -10.07
CA GLU A 142 -5.99 -9.41 -10.26
C GLU A 142 -6.42 -9.66 -11.71
N THR A 143 -6.90 -8.62 -12.40
CA THR A 143 -7.28 -8.69 -13.82
C THR A 143 -6.07 -8.97 -14.71
N ASP A 144 -4.93 -8.32 -14.48
CA ASP A 144 -3.68 -8.59 -15.22
C ASP A 144 -3.21 -10.03 -15.01
N PHE A 145 -3.28 -10.57 -13.78
CA PHE A 145 -2.92 -11.96 -13.52
C PHE A 145 -3.88 -12.95 -14.19
N LEU A 146 -5.18 -12.65 -14.19
CA LEU A 146 -6.17 -13.44 -14.91
C LEU A 146 -5.91 -13.41 -16.42
N GLN A 147 -5.56 -12.25 -16.98
CA GLN A 147 -5.22 -12.13 -18.39
C GLN A 147 -3.96 -12.91 -18.73
N ILE A 148 -2.90 -12.81 -17.92
CA ILE A 148 -1.68 -13.61 -18.08
C ILE A 148 -1.99 -15.11 -18.01
N ALA A 149 -2.85 -15.53 -17.07
CA ALA A 149 -3.25 -16.92 -16.94
C ALA A 149 -4.04 -17.39 -18.18
N GLN A 150 -4.97 -16.57 -18.68
CA GLN A 150 -5.76 -16.84 -19.90
C GLN A 150 -4.89 -16.89 -21.17
N ASP A 151 -3.89 -16.01 -21.26
CA ASP A 151 -2.96 -15.96 -22.38
C ASP A 151 -2.04 -17.20 -22.37
N LEU A 152 -1.52 -17.58 -21.19
CA LEU A 152 -0.75 -18.83 -21.02
C LEU A 152 -1.59 -20.07 -21.37
N GLU A 153 -2.86 -20.10 -20.95
CA GLU A 153 -3.79 -21.18 -21.29
C GLU A 153 -4.03 -21.26 -22.81
N SER A 154 -4.26 -20.12 -23.45
CA SER A 154 -4.57 -20.06 -24.88
C SER A 154 -3.37 -20.33 -25.78
N ILE A 155 -2.19 -19.82 -25.43
CA ILE A 155 -0.98 -19.90 -26.27
C ILE A 155 -0.28 -21.24 -26.10
N HIS A 156 -0.20 -21.77 -24.88
CA HIS A 156 0.62 -22.95 -24.60
C HIS A 156 -0.21 -24.18 -24.27
N LEU A 157 -1.26 -24.04 -23.46
CA LEU A 157 -1.96 -25.19 -22.90
C LEU A 157 -2.97 -25.79 -23.89
N LEU A 158 -3.75 -24.95 -24.59
CA LEU A 158 -4.71 -25.41 -25.60
C LEU A 158 -4.02 -26.08 -26.80
N ASP A 159 -2.88 -25.56 -27.25
CA ASP A 159 -2.14 -26.15 -28.37
C ASP A 159 -1.43 -27.45 -27.98
N LEU A 160 -0.91 -27.56 -26.75
CA LEU A 160 -0.42 -28.82 -26.20
C LEU A 160 -1.55 -29.85 -26.03
N LEU A 161 -2.73 -29.44 -25.57
CA LEU A 161 -3.90 -30.33 -25.42
C LEU A 161 -4.50 -30.82 -26.74
N LYS A 162 -4.23 -30.13 -27.87
CA LYS A 162 -4.58 -30.60 -29.23
C LYS A 162 -3.67 -31.73 -29.71
N LEU A 163 -2.47 -31.88 -29.14
CA LEU A 163 -1.57 -32.99 -29.47
C LEU A 163 -2.10 -34.28 -28.83
N HIS A 164 -2.43 -35.29 -29.66
CA HIS A 164 -3.05 -36.54 -29.21
C HIS A 164 -2.26 -37.23 -28.09
N GLY A 165 -0.93 -37.27 -28.17
CA GLY A 165 -0.07 -37.88 -27.14
C GLY A 165 -0.08 -37.14 -25.80
N TYR A 166 -0.20 -35.82 -25.81
CA TYR A 166 -0.28 -35.02 -24.58
C TYR A 166 -1.67 -35.13 -23.95
N ARG A 167 -2.73 -35.18 -24.78
CA ARG A 167 -4.10 -35.43 -24.34
C ARG A 167 -4.25 -36.80 -23.69
N GLU A 168 -3.59 -37.83 -24.23
CA GLU A 168 -3.56 -39.15 -23.59
C GLU A 168 -2.76 -39.16 -22.29
N LEU A 169 -1.60 -38.49 -22.23
CA LEU A 169 -0.78 -38.37 -21.02
C LEU A 169 -1.56 -37.67 -19.88
N VAL A 170 -2.19 -36.53 -20.18
CA VAL A 170 -3.01 -35.77 -19.22
C VAL A 170 -4.25 -36.56 -18.78
N ASN A 171 -4.88 -37.32 -19.68
CA ASN A 171 -6.03 -38.16 -19.32
C ASN A 171 -5.64 -39.40 -18.52
N ARG A 172 -4.46 -39.98 -18.75
CA ARG A 172 -3.93 -41.09 -17.96
C ARG A 172 -3.64 -40.68 -16.51
N ASP A 173 -3.11 -39.48 -16.34
CA ASP A 173 -2.49 -39.03 -15.09
C ASP A 173 -3.17 -37.82 -14.46
N LYS A 174 -4.48 -37.66 -14.66
CA LYS A 174 -5.28 -36.66 -13.90
C LYS A 174 -5.04 -36.78 -12.40
N MET A 175 -4.98 -38.00 -11.86
CA MET A 175 -4.68 -38.20 -10.44
C MET A 175 -3.24 -37.86 -10.07
N LEU A 176 -2.28 -38.05 -10.97
CA LEU A 176 -0.88 -37.74 -10.71
C LEU A 176 -0.66 -36.22 -10.68
N MET A 177 -1.25 -35.49 -11.63
CA MET A 177 -1.24 -34.02 -11.64
C MET A 177 -1.89 -33.43 -10.38
N TRP A 178 -3.05 -33.94 -9.98
CA TRP A 178 -3.67 -33.53 -8.71
C TRP A 178 -2.81 -33.91 -7.50
N SER A 179 -2.14 -35.06 -7.50
CA SER A 179 -1.22 -35.44 -6.41
C SER A 179 0.01 -34.55 -6.32
N TYR A 180 0.55 -34.06 -7.44
CA TYR A 180 1.65 -33.09 -7.43
C TYR A 180 1.19 -31.72 -6.93
N LEU A 181 0.01 -31.27 -7.36
CA LEU A 181 -0.57 -30.01 -6.86
C LEU A 181 -0.89 -30.10 -5.36
N ASP A 182 -1.40 -31.23 -4.90
CA ASP A 182 -1.63 -31.51 -3.48
C ASP A 182 -0.30 -31.57 -2.71
N GLN A 183 0.73 -32.21 -3.25
CA GLN A 183 2.08 -32.21 -2.65
C GLN A 183 2.67 -30.81 -2.53
N VAL A 184 2.50 -29.97 -3.56
CA VAL A 184 2.95 -28.57 -3.53
C VAL A 184 2.13 -27.77 -2.51
N ARG A 185 0.81 -27.92 -2.49
CA ARG A 185 -0.07 -27.29 -1.49
C ARG A 185 0.32 -27.70 -0.08
N ASP A 186 0.55 -28.98 0.16
CA ASP A 186 0.89 -29.54 1.47
C ASP A 186 2.30 -29.13 1.88
N PHE A 187 3.24 -29.07 0.92
CA PHE A 187 4.57 -28.51 1.12
C PHE A 187 4.49 -27.04 1.56
N MET A 188 3.73 -26.21 0.84
CA MET A 188 3.56 -24.78 1.13
C MET A 188 2.82 -24.55 2.46
N SER A 189 1.79 -25.36 2.75
CA SER A 189 1.04 -25.29 4.03
C SER A 189 1.87 -25.75 5.23
N GLY A 190 2.85 -26.62 4.97
CA GLY A 190 3.84 -27.11 5.93
C GLY A 190 5.00 -26.15 6.20
N GLN A 191 5.14 -25.06 5.44
CA GLN A 191 6.17 -24.05 5.69
C GLN A 191 5.73 -23.04 6.77
N VAL A 192 6.71 -22.44 7.43
CA VAL A 192 6.56 -21.26 8.27
C VAL A 192 7.62 -20.23 7.86
N GLU A 193 7.26 -18.95 7.85
CA GLU A 193 8.20 -17.87 7.59
C GLU A 193 9.10 -17.71 8.82
N VAL A 194 10.41 -17.63 8.59
CA VAL A 194 11.42 -17.57 9.65
C VAL A 194 12.41 -16.45 9.36
N ASP A 195 12.76 -15.72 10.42
CA ASP A 195 13.80 -14.71 10.42
C ASP A 195 15.14 -15.33 10.84
N LEU A 196 16.16 -15.20 9.99
CA LEU A 196 17.55 -15.48 10.33
C LEU A 196 18.31 -14.17 10.48
N ALA A 197 18.89 -13.97 11.65
CA ALA A 197 19.74 -12.83 11.96
C ALA A 197 21.18 -13.31 12.14
N ILE A 198 22.11 -12.76 11.36
CA ILE A 198 23.54 -13.05 11.47
C ILE A 198 24.25 -11.79 11.96
N CYS A 199 25.08 -11.91 12.99
CA CYS A 199 25.85 -10.78 13.50
C CYS A 199 27.00 -10.45 12.54
N ASN A 200 27.06 -9.21 12.04
CA ASN A 200 28.14 -8.72 11.18
C ASN A 200 29.31 -8.08 11.99
N GLY A 201 29.30 -8.21 13.31
CA GLY A 201 30.37 -7.66 14.15
C GLY A 201 31.73 -8.30 13.86
N VAL A 202 32.80 -7.52 14.03
CA VAL A 202 34.18 -8.03 14.00
C VAL A 202 34.30 -9.17 15.03
N PRO A 203 34.90 -10.32 14.69
CA PRO A 203 35.06 -11.43 15.63
C PRO A 203 35.82 -10.96 16.87
N THR A 204 35.09 -10.72 17.95
CA THR A 204 35.67 -10.50 19.28
C THR A 204 35.56 -11.80 20.05
N ARG A 205 36.31 -11.94 21.17
CA ARG A 205 36.26 -13.16 22.01
C ARG A 205 34.84 -13.57 22.42
N ASP A 206 33.88 -12.65 22.42
CA ASP A 206 32.50 -12.88 22.88
C ASP A 206 31.45 -12.91 21.76
N CYS A 207 31.83 -12.74 20.49
CA CYS A 207 30.92 -12.73 19.35
C CYS A 207 31.54 -13.44 18.14
N HIS A 208 31.24 -14.73 17.97
CA HIS A 208 31.75 -15.58 16.88
C HIS A 208 30.86 -15.59 15.62
N GLY A 209 30.26 -14.45 15.25
CA GLY A 209 29.39 -14.40 14.08
C GLY A 209 28.11 -15.24 14.22
N ARG A 210 27.59 -15.38 15.46
CA ARG A 210 26.43 -16.22 15.77
C ARG A 210 25.25 -15.92 14.86
N ALA A 211 24.63 -16.98 14.37
CA ALA A 211 23.38 -16.94 13.64
C ALA A 211 22.23 -17.23 14.61
N LEU A 212 21.14 -16.48 14.52
CA LEU A 212 19.95 -16.70 15.34
C LEU A 212 18.75 -16.87 14.43
N LEU A 213 18.04 -17.98 14.63
CA LEU A 213 16.83 -18.30 13.88
C LEU A 213 15.59 -18.10 14.77
N SER A 214 14.70 -17.18 14.39
CA SER A 214 13.46 -16.86 15.10
C SER A 214 12.24 -17.03 14.20
N SER A 215 11.21 -17.68 14.71
CA SER A 215 9.88 -17.76 14.07
C SER A 215 8.94 -16.63 14.49
N ASP A 216 9.36 -15.77 15.43
CA ASP A 216 8.57 -14.67 15.96
C ASP A 216 9.17 -13.33 15.51
N ALA A 217 8.38 -12.54 14.77
CA ALA A 217 8.77 -11.23 14.22
C ALA A 217 9.17 -10.17 15.28
N ARG A 218 9.00 -10.46 16.58
CA ARG A 218 9.29 -9.57 17.71
C ARG A 218 10.48 -10.02 18.58
N GLY A 219 11.18 -11.08 18.18
CA GLY A 219 12.34 -11.57 18.93
C GLY A 219 13.42 -10.49 19.06
N LYS A 220 13.70 -10.03 20.28
CA LYS A 220 14.85 -9.16 20.54
C LYS A 220 16.13 -9.98 20.40
N HIS A 221 16.85 -9.81 19.29
CA HIS A 221 18.18 -10.38 19.12
C HIS A 221 19.17 -9.60 20.01
N VAL A 222 19.59 -10.19 21.12
CA VAL A 222 20.55 -9.58 22.04
C VAL A 222 21.93 -10.16 21.75
N CYS A 223 22.83 -9.34 21.21
CA CYS A 223 24.26 -9.65 21.19
C CYS A 223 24.83 -9.38 22.59
N SER A 224 25.59 -10.32 23.15
CA SER A 224 26.29 -10.13 24.43
C SER A 224 27.40 -9.08 24.32
N SER A 225 27.93 -8.82 23.12
CA SER A 225 28.91 -7.75 22.88
C SER A 225 28.21 -6.39 22.89
N ARG A 226 28.62 -5.49 23.78
CA ARG A 226 28.05 -4.13 23.91
C ARG A 226 28.34 -3.21 22.70
N THR A 227 29.09 -3.68 21.70
CA THR A 227 29.75 -2.84 20.70
C THR A 227 29.31 -3.06 19.25
N SER A 228 28.53 -4.11 18.92
CA SER A 228 27.98 -4.27 17.56
C SER A 228 26.47 -4.51 17.59
N ARG A 229 25.72 -3.60 16.97
CA ARG A 229 24.27 -3.71 16.71
C ARG A 229 23.95 -4.09 15.26
N ASP A 230 24.96 -4.35 14.44
CA ASP A 230 24.77 -4.62 13.01
C ASP A 230 24.45 -6.10 12.77
N TRP A 231 23.16 -6.38 12.64
CA TRP A 231 22.63 -7.69 12.27
C TRP A 231 22.18 -7.66 10.82
N LYS A 232 22.66 -8.61 10.01
CA LYS A 232 22.07 -8.90 8.71
C LYS A 232 20.88 -9.83 8.91
N LYS A 233 19.69 -9.35 8.56
CA LYS A 233 18.44 -10.11 8.67
C LYS A 233 18.02 -10.65 7.31
N MET A 234 17.57 -11.89 7.27
CA MET A 234 17.06 -12.57 6.08
C MET A 234 15.79 -13.31 6.45
N ARG A 235 14.79 -13.26 5.56
CA ARG A 235 13.54 -14.00 5.70
C ARG A 235 13.49 -15.13 4.69
N PHE A 236 13.12 -16.31 5.13
CA PHE A 236 12.88 -17.45 4.27
C PHE A 236 11.83 -18.40 4.85
N TRP A 237 11.31 -19.29 4.02
CA TRP A 237 10.33 -20.30 4.39
C TRP A 237 11.06 -21.58 4.79
N ALA A 238 10.79 -22.07 6.01
CA ALA A 238 11.35 -23.31 6.52
C ALA A 238 10.24 -24.34 6.83
N PRO A 239 10.49 -25.65 6.64
CA PRO A 239 9.51 -26.67 6.99
C PRO A 239 9.24 -26.67 8.51
N LYS A 240 7.97 -26.55 8.91
CA LYS A 240 7.56 -26.54 10.33
C LYS A 240 8.10 -27.73 11.12
N LYS A 241 8.16 -28.91 10.47
CA LYS A 241 8.63 -30.18 11.08
C LYS A 241 10.13 -30.18 11.39
N GLU A 242 10.92 -29.39 10.67
CA GLU A 242 12.38 -29.36 10.79
C GLU A 242 12.88 -28.09 11.52
N LEU A 243 11.97 -27.20 11.90
CA LEU A 243 12.29 -25.92 12.53
C LEU A 243 13.13 -26.09 13.81
N SER A 244 12.90 -27.14 14.59
CA SER A 244 13.69 -27.46 15.78
C SER A 244 15.14 -27.79 15.43
N THR A 245 15.37 -28.57 14.38
CA THR A 245 16.72 -28.93 13.88
C THR A 245 17.46 -27.69 13.38
N TYR A 246 16.79 -26.84 12.59
CA TYR A 246 17.40 -25.59 12.13
C TYR A 246 17.73 -24.65 13.30
N LYS A 247 16.84 -24.52 14.30
CA LYS A 247 17.13 -23.75 15.52
C LYS A 247 18.34 -24.30 16.27
N GLN A 248 18.51 -25.62 16.34
CA GLN A 248 19.69 -26.22 16.96
C GLN A 248 20.97 -25.94 16.18
N LEU A 249 20.96 -26.06 14.85
CA LEU A 249 22.13 -25.83 14.01
C LEU A 249 22.60 -24.38 14.05
N PHE A 250 21.68 -23.43 13.91
CA PHE A 250 22.06 -22.01 13.86
C PHE A 250 22.37 -21.44 15.25
N ASN A 251 21.66 -21.85 16.31
CA ASN A 251 21.87 -21.28 17.65
C ASN A 251 23.04 -21.91 18.43
N GLN A 252 23.71 -22.95 17.91
CA GLN A 252 24.87 -23.60 18.54
C GLN A 252 26.24 -23.09 18.02
N GLN A 253 26.25 -22.21 17.01
CA GLN A 253 27.46 -21.55 16.46
C GLN A 253 27.61 -20.14 17.04
#